data_AF-A0A951L3K9-F1
#
_entry.id   AF-A0A951L3K9-F1
#
_cell.length_a   1.000
_cell.length_b   1.000
_cell.length_c   1.000
_cell.angle_alpha   90.00
_cell.angle_beta   90.00
_cell.angle_gamma   90.00
#
_symmetry.space_group_name_H-M   'P 1'
#
loop_
_entity.id
_entity.type
_entity.pdbx_description
1 polymer ?
#
loop_
_entity_poly.entity_id
_entity_poly.type
_entity_poly.pdbx_seq_one_letter_code
_entity_poly.pdbx_strand_id
1 'polypeptide(L)' 'MTACALVAPPAPPEPIDDEGSLDELVAAMWTGLRGDQPVACLICGAEMRPEYGVHARAIGGSCSTCGASLH' A
#
# COMPACT_ATOMS: atom_id res chain seq x y z
N MET A 1 14.63 -20.93 -44.94
CA MET A 1 15.08 -19.62 -44.41
C MET A 1 13.96 -19.11 -43.53
N THR A 2 14.09 -19.23 -42.21
CA THR A 2 13.07 -18.78 -41.26
C THR A 2 13.73 -17.80 -40.32
N ALA A 3 13.32 -16.53 -40.38
CA ALA A 3 13.82 -15.48 -39.52
C ALA A 3 13.07 -15.53 -38.18
N CYS A 4 13.81 -15.62 -37.07
CA CYS A 4 13.24 -15.39 -35.74
C CYS A 4 12.90 -13.90 -35.61
N ALA A 5 11.61 -13.59 -35.49
CA ALA A 5 11.18 -12.27 -35.04
C ALA A 5 11.49 -12.13 -33.54
N LEU A 6 12.44 -11.28 -33.20
CA LEU A 6 12.68 -10.86 -31.82
C LEU A 6 11.49 -9.98 -31.39
N VAL A 7 10.63 -10.52 -30.53
CA VAL A 7 9.59 -9.73 -29.86
C VAL A 7 10.28 -8.84 -28.84
N ALA A 8 10.11 -7.52 -28.99
CA ALA A 8 10.62 -6.55 -28.03
C ALA A 8 9.92 -6.77 -26.66
N PRO A 9 10.64 -6.66 -25.53
CA PRO A 9 10.01 -6.74 -24.22
C PRO A 9 8.97 -5.64 -24.06
N PRO A 10 7.90 -5.88 -23.28
CA PRO A 10 6.93 -4.84 -22.98
C PRO A 10 7.64 -3.65 -22.33
N ALA A 11 7.17 -2.45 -22.64
CA ALA A 11 7.68 -1.23 -22.05
C ALA A 11 7.61 -1.31 -20.51
N PRO A 12 8.54 -0.67 -19.78
CA PRO A 12 8.45 -0.58 -18.34
C PRO A 12 7.11 0.06 -17.93
N PRO A 13 6.52 -0.35 -16.79
CA PRO A 13 5.32 0.28 -16.30
C PRO A 13 5.58 1.78 -16.14
N GLU A 14 4.65 2.60 -16.64
CA GLU A 14 4.70 4.05 -16.48
C GLU A 14 4.71 4.39 -14.97
N PRO A 15 5.47 5.43 -14.55
CA PRO A 15 5.42 5.89 -13.17
C PRO A 15 3.98 6.28 -12.83
N ILE A 16 3.47 5.74 -11.74
CA ILE A 16 2.14 6.08 -11.22
C ILE A 16 2.27 7.48 -10.63
N ASP A 17 1.77 8.50 -11.34
CA ASP A 17 1.76 9.91 -10.93
C ASP A 17 0.68 10.20 -9.85
N ASP A 18 0.52 9.32 -8.86
CA ASP A 18 -0.37 9.54 -7.72
C ASP A 18 0.46 9.93 -6.48
N GLU A 19 0.74 11.24 -6.39
CA GLU A 19 0.99 12.05 -5.18
C GLU A 19 1.73 11.38 -3.98
N GLY A 20 3.01 11.08 -4.16
CA GLY A 20 3.96 10.80 -3.07
C GLY A 20 4.76 9.51 -3.23
N SER A 21 5.95 9.48 -2.63
CA SER A 21 6.74 8.25 -2.50
C SER A 21 6.02 7.21 -1.65
N LEU A 22 6.35 5.93 -1.84
CA LEU A 22 5.81 4.84 -1.01
C LEU A 22 6.03 5.12 0.49
N ASP A 23 7.19 5.66 0.85
CA ASP A 23 7.51 6.01 2.24
C ASP A 23 6.57 7.10 2.79
N GLU A 24 6.23 8.11 1.98
CA GLU A 24 5.27 9.15 2.36
C GLU A 24 3.86 8.57 2.53
N LEU A 25 3.43 7.67 1.64
CA LEU A 25 2.13 6.99 1.74
C LEU A 25 2.05 6.11 3.00
N VAL A 26 3.12 5.34 3.28
CA VAL A 26 3.20 4.51 4.49
C VAL A 26 3.26 5.39 5.75
N ALA A 27 3.99 6.50 5.72
CA ALA A 27 4.06 7.44 6.84
C ALA A 27 2.72 8.14 7.12
N ALA A 28 2.01 8.54 6.07
CA ALA A 28 0.66 9.09 6.17
C ALA A 28 -0.31 8.06 6.76
N MET A 29 -0.23 6.81 6.29
CA MET A 29 -1.05 5.71 6.82
C MET A 29 -0.80 5.47 8.31
N TRP A 30 0.46 5.43 8.74
CA TRP A 30 0.82 5.33 10.17
C TRP A 30 0.33 6.51 11.01
N THR A 31 0.35 7.71 10.43
CA THR A 31 -0.13 8.92 11.11
C THR A 31 -1.64 8.86 11.30
N GLY A 32 -2.38 8.42 10.28
CA GLY A 32 -3.82 8.19 10.37
C GLY A 32 -4.19 7.17 11.44
N LEU A 33 -3.55 5.99 11.43
CA LEU A 33 -3.82 4.93 12.41
C LEU A 33 -3.54 5.39 13.85
N ARG A 34 -2.44 6.12 14.08
CA ARG A 34 -2.13 6.67 15.42
C ARG A 34 -3.06 7.80 15.84
N GLY A 35 -3.64 8.52 14.88
CA GLY A 35 -4.61 9.58 15.11
C GLY A 35 -6.05 9.10 15.18
N ASP A 36 -6.29 7.78 15.20
CA ASP A 36 -7.62 7.17 15.15
C ASP A 36 -8.46 7.69 13.96
N GLN A 37 -7.78 7.99 12.85
CA GLN A 37 -8.41 8.43 11.61
C GLN A 37 -8.69 7.22 10.71
N PRO A 38 -9.76 7.25 9.90
CA PRO A 38 -9.98 6.24 8.87
C PRO A 38 -8.86 6.31 7.83
N VAL A 39 -8.32 5.15 7.47
CA VAL A 39 -7.17 5.04 6.55
C VAL A 39 -7.46 4.01 5.47
N ALA A 40 -7.12 4.30 4.22
CA ALA A 40 -7.29 3.36 3.11
C ALA A 40 -6.13 2.37 3.04
N CYS A 41 -6.45 1.11 2.72
CA CYS A 41 -5.47 0.07 2.43
C CYS A 41 -4.75 0.39 1.12
N LEU A 42 -3.43 0.50 1.15
CA LEU A 42 -2.60 0.76 -0.04
C LEU A 42 -2.69 -0.36 -1.10
N ILE A 43 -3.24 -1.53 -0.77
CA ILE A 43 -3.37 -2.67 -1.68
C ILE A 43 -4.73 -2.72 -2.38
N CYS A 44 -5.83 -2.45 -1.66
CA CYS A 44 -7.19 -2.63 -2.20
C CYS A 44 -8.12 -1.43 -2.00
N GLY A 45 -7.66 -0.35 -1.37
CA GLY A 45 -8.43 0.87 -1.11
C GLY A 45 -9.48 0.76 0.00
N ALA A 46 -9.79 -0.44 0.51
CA ALA A 46 -10.72 -0.61 1.62
C ALA A 46 -10.15 -0.05 2.94
N GLU A 47 -11.02 0.24 3.91
CA GLU A 47 -10.61 0.76 5.21
C GLU A 47 -9.67 -0.23 5.95
N MET A 48 -8.64 0.33 6.57
CA MET A 48 -7.75 -0.36 7.49
C MET A 48 -8.18 -0.17 8.94
N ARG A 49 -8.14 -1.25 9.71
CA ARG A 49 -8.40 -1.23 11.15
C ARG A 49 -7.09 -1.16 11.93
N PRO A 50 -6.96 -0.27 12.91
CA PRO A 50 -5.78 -0.21 13.76
C PRO A 50 -5.67 -1.45 14.66
N GLU A 51 -4.44 -1.89 14.85
CA GLU A 51 -4.07 -2.90 15.84
C GLU A 51 -3.44 -2.20 17.03
N TYR A 52 -4.04 -2.36 18.21
CA TYR A 52 -3.61 -1.66 19.42
C TYR A 52 -2.72 -2.54 20.30
N GLY A 53 -1.62 -1.97 20.76
CA GLY A 53 -0.73 -2.57 21.74
C GLY A 53 -1.02 -2.05 23.15
N VAL A 54 0.01 -2.10 24.00
CA VAL A 54 -0.04 -1.53 25.35
C VAL A 54 -0.40 -0.04 25.30
N HIS A 55 -1.18 0.41 26.28
CA HIS A 55 -1.66 1.80 26.40
C HIS A 55 -2.54 2.29 25.24
N ALA A 56 -3.26 1.39 24.56
CA ALA A 56 -4.17 1.72 23.45
C ALA A 56 -3.49 2.48 22.30
N ARG A 57 -2.18 2.27 22.12
CA ARG A 57 -1.42 2.87 21.02
C ARG A 57 -1.49 1.94 19.80
N ALA A 58 -1.79 2.50 18.63
CA ALA A 58 -1.68 1.75 17.39
C ALA A 58 -0.22 1.29 17.18
N ILE A 59 -0.05 -0.02 17.01
CA ILE A 59 1.21 -0.72 16.73
C ILE A 59 1.18 -1.39 15.35
N GLY A 60 0.11 -1.22 14.59
CA GLY A 60 -0.07 -1.79 13.28
C GLY A 60 -1.47 -1.52 12.76
N GLY A 61 -1.82 -2.22 11.68
CA GLY A 61 -3.19 -2.30 11.21
C GLY A 61 -3.40 -3.44 10.23
N SER A 62 -4.65 -3.86 10.09
CA SER A 62 -5.06 -4.91 9.17
C SER A 62 -6.26 -4.50 8.32
N CYS A 63 -6.24 -4.92 7.06
CA CYS A 63 -7.37 -4.80 6.14
C CYS A 63 -8.18 -6.10 6.16
N SER A 64 -9.44 -6.04 6.60
CA SER A 64 -10.32 -7.21 6.62
C SER A 64 -10.75 -7.69 5.22
N THR A 65 -10.57 -6.86 4.19
CA THR A 65 -11.01 -7.16 2.82
C THR A 65 -9.98 -7.98 2.06
N CYS A 66 -8.71 -7.54 2.02
CA CYS A 66 -7.65 -8.23 1.28
C CYS A 66 -6.65 -8.98 2.18
N GLY A 67 -6.74 -8.82 3.50
CA GLY A 67 -5.84 -9.47 4.46
C GLY A 67 -4.46 -8.81 4.58
N ALA A 68 -4.22 -7.67 3.92
CA ALA A 68 -2.97 -6.94 4.07
C ALA A 68 -2.78 -6.46 5.51
N SER A 69 -1.55 -6.54 6.02
CA SER A 69 -1.17 -6.06 7.34
C SER A 69 0.01 -5.09 7.27
N LEU A 70 0.07 -4.20 8.27
CA LEU A 70 1.13 -3.23 8.50
C LEU A 70 1.63 -3.39 9.95
N HIS A 71 2.93 -3.60 10.13
CA HIS A 71 3.60 -3.78 11.43
C HIS A 71 4.87 -2.94 11.51
#